data_AF-A0A954P6C3-F1
#
_entry.id   AF-A0A954P6C3-F1
#
_cell.length_a   1.000
_cell.length_b   1.000
_cell.length_c   1.000
_cell.angle_alpha   90.00
_cell.angle_beta   90.00
_cell.angle_gamma   90.00
#
_symmetry.space_group_name_H-M   'P 1'
#
loop_
_entity.id
_entity.type
_entity.pdbx_description
1 polymer ?
#
loop_
_entity_poly.entity_id
_entity_poly.type
_entity_poly.pdbx_seq_one_letter_code
_entity_poly.pdbx_strand_id
1 'polypeptide(L)' 'MKTAGIIGICLIVLWSLLALGQLWFQLISGELFLKISLTFVLIGVASVLIALIRRGYTEDQQMKRDRYID' A
#
# COMPACT_ATOMS: atom_id res chain seq x y z
N MET A 1 8.58 -0.45 10.90
CA MET A 1 7.14 -0.15 10.63
C MET A 1 6.88 1.30 10.20
N LYS A 2 7.57 2.32 10.76
CA LYS A 2 7.30 3.74 10.43
C LYS A 2 7.36 4.07 8.93
N THR A 3 8.39 3.60 8.22
CA THR A 3 8.57 3.90 6.79
C THR A 3 7.52 3.25 5.89
N ALA A 4 7.17 1.98 6.10
CA ALA A 4 6.11 1.31 5.32
C ALA A 4 4.73 1.93 5.56
N GLY A 5 4.42 2.30 6.81
CA GLY A 5 3.17 3.00 7.13
C GLY A 5 3.07 4.37 6.45
N ILE A 6 4.16 5.16 6.47
CA ILE A 6 4.20 6.48 5.81
C ILE A 6 4.02 6.34 4.29
N ILE A 7 4.68 5.35 3.67
CA ILE A 7 4.54 5.10 2.23
C ILE A 7 3.10 4.73 1.88
N GLY A 8 2.45 3.85 2.66
CA GLY A 8 1.06 3.48 2.45
C GLY A 8 0.08 4.66 2.60
N ILE A 9 0.29 5.51 3.61
CA ILE A 9 -0.51 6.73 3.80
C ILE A 9 -0.34 7.69 2.63
N CYS A 10 0.89 7.94 2.17
CA CYS A 10 1.16 8.78 1.00
C CYS A 10 0.46 8.24 -0.26
N LEU A 11 0.49 6.92 -0.47
CA LEU A 11 -0.16 6.26 -1.60
C LEU A 11 -1.69 6.46 -1.58
N ILE A 12 -2.31 6.30 -0.42
CA ILE A 12 -3.76 6.51 -0.24
C ILE A 12 -4.13 7.97 -0.46
N VAL A 13 -3.38 8.90 0.13
CA VAL A 13 -3.63 10.34 -0.01
C VAL A 13 -3.53 10.77 -1.47
N LEU A 14 -2.50 10.28 -2.18
CA LEU A 14 -2.30 10.58 -3.60
C LEU A 14 -3.44 10.01 -4.46
N TRP A 15 -3.89 8.78 -4.17
CA TRP A 15 -5.02 8.18 -4.87
C TRP A 15 -6.33 8.92 -4.61
N SER A 16 -6.62 9.31 -3.37
CA SER A 16 -7.80 10.09 -3.01
C SER A 16 -7.85 11.44 -3.70
N LEU A 17 -6.72 12.16 -3.77
CA LEU A 17 -6.64 13.43 -4.50
C LEU A 17 -6.93 13.25 -6.00
N LEU A 18 -6.41 12.18 -6.58
CA LEU A 18 -6.61 11.87 -8.00
C LEU A 18 -8.07 11.47 -8.29
N ALA A 19 -8.70 10.69 -7.40
CA ALA A 19 -10.11 10.32 -7.50
C ALA A 19 -11.04 11.54 -7.35
N LEU A 20 -10.74 12.44 -6.40
CA LEU A 20 -11.47 13.71 -6.25
C LEU A 20 -11.30 14.60 -7.50
N GLY A 21 -10.07 14.77 -8.00
CA GLY A 21 -9.83 15.53 -9.22
C GLY A 21 -10.61 14.99 -10.41
N GLN A 22 -10.65 13.66 -10.57
CA GLN A 22 -11.42 13.01 -11.62
C GLN A 22 -12.93 13.25 -11.47
N LEU A 23 -13.47 13.20 -10.24
CA LEU A 23 -14.90 13.34 -9.99
C LEU A 23 -15.41 14.75 -10.34
N TRP A 24 -14.63 15.78 -10.05
CA TRP A 24 -15.04 17.17 -10.24
C TRP A 24 -14.77 17.70 -11.65
N PHE A 25 -13.70 17.24 -12.30
CA PHE A 25 -13.24 17.83 -13.55
C PHE A 25 -13.25 16.86 -14.74
N GLN A 26 -13.53 15.57 -14.53
CA GLN A 26 -13.51 14.54 -15.58
C GLN A 26 -12.26 14.66 -16.49
N LEU A 27 -11.07 14.89 -15.91
CA LEU A 27 -9.83 15.15 -16.68
C LEU A 27 -9.49 14.00 -17.64
N ILE A 28 -9.92 12.79 -17.30
CA ILE A 28 -9.49 11.55 -17.92
C ILE A 28 -10.71 10.78 -18.43
N SER A 29 -10.58 10.05 -19.54
CA SER A 29 -11.64 9.14 -20.00
C SER A 29 -11.93 8.05 -18.95
N GLY A 30 -13.19 7.61 -18.84
CA GLY A 30 -13.60 6.61 -17.86
C GLY A 30 -12.79 5.31 -17.95
N GLU A 31 -12.39 4.91 -19.15
CA GLU A 31 -11.51 3.75 -19.38
C GLU A 31 -10.11 3.93 -18.78
N LEU A 32 -9.49 5.10 -18.97
CA LEU A 32 -8.18 5.41 -18.41
C LEU A 32 -8.25 5.51 -16.89
N PHE A 33 -9.30 6.10 -16.34
CA PHE A 33 -9.50 6.17 -14.89
C PHE A 33 -9.63 4.78 -14.25
N LEU A 34 -10.35 3.86 -14.90
CA LEU A 34 -10.46 2.47 -14.45
C LEU A 34 -9.10 1.76 -14.46
N LYS A 35 -8.31 1.92 -15.53
CA LYS A 35 -6.96 1.35 -15.62
C LYS A 35 -6.06 1.89 -14.50
N ILE A 36 -6.06 3.20 -14.30
CA ILE A 36 -5.24 3.85 -13.25
C ILE A 36 -5.68 3.39 -11.86
N SER A 37 -6.98 3.37 -11.57
CA SER A 37 -7.49 2.88 -10.29
C SER A 37 -7.10 1.44 -10.03
N LEU A 38 -7.20 0.56 -11.04
CA LEU A 38 -6.80 -0.83 -10.92
C LEU A 38 -5.29 -0.96 -10.63
N THR A 39 -4.45 -0.17 -11.29
CA THR A 39 -3.01 -0.12 -11.01
C THR A 39 -2.70 0.35 -9.60
N PHE A 40 -3.39 1.40 -9.11
CA PHE A 40 -3.23 1.89 -7.74
C PHE A 40 -3.64 0.85 -6.69
N VAL A 41 -4.74 0.12 -6.91
CA VAL A 41 -5.16 -0.98 -6.05
C VAL A 41 -4.10 -2.09 -6.03
N LEU A 42 -3.57 -2.48 -7.19
CA LEU A 42 -2.49 -3.48 -7.28
C LEU A 42 -1.24 -3.05 -6.51
N ILE A 43 -0.80 -1.81 -6.68
CA ILE A 43 0.36 -1.25 -5.96
C ILE A 43 0.09 -1.19 -4.45
N GLY A 44 -1.13 -0.82 -4.05
CA GLY A 44 -1.56 -0.79 -2.66
C GLY A 44 -1.51 -2.17 -2.03
N VAL A 45 -2.10 -3.18 -2.67
CA VAL A 45 -2.07 -4.58 -2.21
C VAL A 45 -0.65 -5.12 -2.15
N ALA A 46 0.17 -4.88 -3.18
CA ALA A 46 1.58 -5.28 -3.18
C ALA A 46 2.35 -4.65 -2.02
N SER A 47 2.13 -3.36 -1.73
CA SER A 47 2.77 -2.66 -0.62
C SER A 47 2.37 -3.26 0.74
N VAL A 48 1.09 -3.60 0.91
CA VAL A 48 0.60 -4.27 2.13
C VAL A 48 1.19 -5.67 2.27
N LEU A 49 1.26 -6.45 1.19
CA LEU A 49 1.88 -7.79 1.19
C LEU A 49 3.35 -7.72 1.58
N ILE A 50 4.12 -6.79 1.00
CA ILE A 50 5.53 -6.59 1.36
C ILE A 50 5.65 -6.19 2.84
N ALA A 51 4.77 -5.32 3.34
CA ALA A 51 4.75 -4.92 4.74
C ALA A 51 4.42 -6.09 5.68
N LEU A 52 3.45 -6.95 5.30
CA LEU A 52 3.08 -8.16 6.05
C LEU A 52 4.21 -9.18 6.07
N ILE A 53 4.84 -9.45 4.92
CA ILE A 53 5.99 -10.34 4.83
C ILE A 53 7.09 -9.80 5.73
N ARG A 54 7.46 -8.53 5.61
CA ARG A 54 8.52 -7.93 6.43
C ARG A 54 8.20 -7.97 7.93
N ARG A 55 6.93 -7.80 8.29
CA ARG A 55 6.45 -7.96 9.67
C ARG A 55 6.62 -9.41 10.13
N GLY A 56 6.14 -10.38 9.35
CA GLY A 56 6.28 -11.81 9.64
C GLY A 56 7.73 -12.22 9.85
N TYR A 57 8.66 -11.78 8.99
CA TYR A 57 10.09 -12.03 9.16
C TYR A 57 10.70 -11.37 10.40
N THR A 58 10.20 -10.19 10.79
CA THR A 58 10.68 -9.50 12.01
C THR A 58 10.16 -10.19 13.26
N GLU A 59 8.91 -10.65 13.25
CA GLU A 59 8.30 -11.45 14.32
C GLU A 59 9.05 -12.78 14.51
N ASP A 60 9.36 -13.47 13.41
CA ASP A 60 10.12 -14.75 13.43
C ASP A 60 11.54 -14.58 14.01
N GLN A 61 12.23 -13.50 13.65
CA GLN A 61 13.54 -13.20 14.24
C GLN A 61 13.47 -12.77 15.71
N GLN A 62 12.40 -12.06 16.12
CA GLN A 62 12.20 -11.73 17.53
C GLN A 62 11.94 -12.98 18.38
N MET A 63 11.17 -13.95 17.87
CA MET A 63 10.91 -15.22 18.57
C MET A 63 12.18 -16.08 18.75
N LYS A 64 13.06 -16.13 17.74
CA LYS A 64 14.39 -16.75 17.87
C LYS A 64 15.28 -16.03 18.87
N ARG A 65 15.22 -14.69 18.90
CA ARG A 65 16.04 -13.87 19.82
C ARG A 65 15.58 -13.95 21.27
N ASP A 66 14.28 -14.14 21.51
CA ASP A 66 13.69 -14.36 22.84
C ASP A 66 13.71 -15.83 23.30
N ARG A 67 14.41 -16.74 22.59
CA ARG A 67 14.56 -18.18 22.93
C ARG A 67 13.25 -18.95 23.12
N TYR A 68 12.17 -18.56 22.44
CA TYR A 68 10.92 -19.32 22.50
C TYR A 68 10.95 -20.59 21.63
N ILE A 69 11.89 -20.69 20.69
CA ILE A 69 12.09 -21.84 19.82
C ILE A 69 13.58 -21.90 19.49
N ASP A 70 14.22 -23.02 19.84
CA ASP A 70 15.60 -23.39 19.49
C ASP A 70 15.67 -23.84 18.02
#